data_AF-A0A2E4YWD6-F1
#
_entry.id   AF-A0A2E4YWD6-F1
#
_cell.length_a   1.000
_cell.length_b   1.000
_cell.length_c   1.000
_cell.angle_alpha   90.00
_cell.angle_beta   90.00
_cell.angle_gamma   90.00
#
_symmetry.space_group_name_H-M   'P 1'
#
loop_
_entity.id
_entity.type
_entity.pdbx_description
1 polymer ?
#
loop_
_entity_poly.entity_id
_entity_poly.type
_entity_poly.pdbx_seq_one_letter_code
_entity_poly.pdbx_strand_id
1 'polypeptide(L)'
;MSYKEKIKQRQILRELRKAKAELSMLSSYLLECEDALTEYSLEWSSDLKFILEHLSPKTEPTSNEKEEKQTLGGNSFHHYKDEKKLDEVELKPNTPEWAKKAFRKIALKTHPDKVRDQPNAKELEDLYAKANEAVFEENYDMLLEICNLLSIENNLDPELELKYNEKRRTSIKEELQKITESLPWVWCESYDNPAIREGLLLSVLPHYGINNLTKEDVSDILEKLLSR
;
A
#
# COMPACT_ATOMS: atom_id res chain seq x y z
N MET A 1 8.63 -43.14 2.67
CA MET A 1 9.36 -41.87 2.82
C MET A 1 10.74 -42.14 3.41
N SER A 2 11.79 -41.88 2.63
CA SER A 2 13.21 -42.06 2.98
C SER A 2 13.66 -41.12 4.09
N TYR A 3 14.73 -41.48 4.82
CA TYR A 3 15.34 -40.62 5.83
C TYR A 3 15.76 -39.25 5.26
N LYS A 4 16.27 -39.24 4.02
CA LYS A 4 16.65 -38.00 3.32
C LYS A 4 15.43 -37.10 3.04
N GLU A 5 14.29 -37.69 2.67
CA GLU A 5 13.04 -36.97 2.42
C GLU A 5 12.49 -36.34 3.70
N LYS A 6 12.56 -37.05 4.84
CA LYS A 6 12.16 -36.51 6.15
C LYS A 6 13.01 -35.31 6.56
N ILE A 7 14.32 -35.33 6.26
CA ILE A 7 15.20 -34.18 6.52
C ILE A 7 14.80 -32.99 5.64
N LYS A 8 14.62 -33.21 4.32
CA LYS A 8 14.20 -32.16 3.39
C LYS A 8 12.88 -31.52 3.84
N GLN A 9 11.89 -32.35 4.21
CA GLN A 9 10.59 -31.86 4.66
C GLN A 9 10.69 -31.02 5.94
N ARG A 10 11.50 -31.44 6.92
CA ARG A 10 11.75 -30.65 8.14
C ARG A 10 12.41 -29.31 7.84
N GLN A 11 13.33 -29.28 6.87
CA GLN A 11 13.99 -28.07 6.44
C GLN A 11 12.99 -27.09 5.80
N ILE A 12 12.16 -27.57 4.87
CA ILE A 12 11.11 -26.76 4.24
C ILE A 12 10.16 -26.17 5.29
N LEU A 13 9.69 -26.99 6.24
CA LEU A 13 8.80 -26.52 7.32
C LEU A 13 9.46 -25.50 8.27
N ARG A 14 10.79 -25.53 8.41
CA ARG A 14 11.53 -24.52 9.19
C ARG A 14 11.60 -23.21 8.42
N GLU A 15 11.95 -23.26 7.14
CA GLU A 15 12.02 -22.06 6.29
C GLU A 15 10.64 -21.44 6.10
N LEU A 16 9.59 -22.25 5.92
CA LEU A 16 8.21 -21.78 5.85
C LEU A 16 7.78 -21.01 7.10
N ARG A 17 8.14 -21.50 8.30
CA ARG A 17 7.85 -20.80 9.56
C ARG A 17 8.56 -19.46 9.64
N LYS A 18 9.83 -19.39 9.23
CA LYS A 18 10.57 -18.11 9.17
C LYS A 18 9.93 -17.16 8.17
N ALA A 19 9.60 -17.63 6.97
CA ALA A 19 8.99 -16.82 5.92
C ALA A 19 7.64 -16.24 6.37
N LYS A 20 6.81 -17.02 7.06
CA LYS A 20 5.54 -16.54 7.63
C LYS A 20 5.74 -15.46 8.71
N ALA A 21 6.72 -15.65 9.60
CA ALA A 21 7.04 -14.65 10.61
C ALA A 21 7.57 -13.34 9.98
N GLU A 22 8.47 -13.45 9.01
CA GLU A 22 8.98 -12.28 8.27
C GLU A 22 7.87 -11.56 7.52
N LEU A 23 6.99 -12.28 6.83
CA LEU A 23 5.83 -11.70 6.16
C LEU A 23 4.92 -10.96 7.13
N SER A 24 4.62 -11.53 8.30
CA SER A 24 3.80 -10.86 9.30
C SER A 24 4.41 -9.53 9.75
N MET A 25 5.73 -9.47 9.94
CA MET A 25 6.42 -8.24 10.31
C MET A 25 6.42 -7.23 9.16
N LEU A 26 6.71 -7.68 7.93
CA LEU A 26 6.72 -6.82 6.74
C LEU A 26 5.34 -6.25 6.43
N SER A 27 4.28 -7.05 6.55
CA SER A 27 2.90 -6.59 6.34
C SER A 27 2.48 -5.56 7.39
N SER A 28 2.84 -5.76 8.66
CA SER A 28 2.58 -4.77 9.72
C SER A 28 3.31 -3.46 9.43
N TYR A 29 4.59 -3.54 9.08
CA TYR A 29 5.39 -2.37 8.75
C TYR A 29 4.89 -1.64 7.51
N LEU A 30 4.46 -2.37 6.48
CA LEU A 30 3.84 -1.78 5.29
C LEU A 30 2.59 -0.97 5.66
N LEU A 31 1.72 -1.51 6.50
CA LEU A 31 0.53 -0.81 6.96
C LEU A 31 0.88 0.49 7.71
N GLU A 32 1.87 0.44 8.61
CA GLU A 32 2.37 1.62 9.31
C GLU A 32 2.93 2.67 8.33
N CYS A 33 3.66 2.24 7.30
CA CYS A 33 4.16 3.13 6.26
C CYS A 33 3.04 3.73 5.39
N GLU A 34 1.99 2.97 5.07
CA GLU A 34 0.83 3.47 4.30
C GLU A 34 0.03 4.51 5.09
N ASP A 35 -0.16 4.27 6.39
CA ASP A 35 -0.81 5.23 7.29
C ASP A 35 0.02 6.52 7.39
N ALA A 36 1.33 6.40 7.65
CA ALA A 36 2.24 7.55 7.70
C ALA A 36 2.29 8.31 6.37
N LEU A 37 2.31 7.61 5.23
CA LEU A 37 2.32 8.24 3.90
C LEU A 37 1.05 9.08 3.68
N THR A 38 -0.09 8.67 4.24
CA THR A 38 -1.34 9.44 4.15
C THR A 38 -1.19 10.79 4.86
N GLU A 39 -0.61 10.81 6.06
CA GLU A 39 -0.32 12.03 6.81
C GLU A 39 0.73 12.89 6.08
N TYR A 40 1.84 12.27 5.66
CA TYR A 40 2.92 12.94 4.94
C TYR A 40 2.45 13.58 3.64
N SER A 41 1.53 12.93 2.92
CA SER A 41 0.93 13.48 1.70
C SER A 41 0.13 14.76 1.95
N LEU A 42 -0.55 14.85 3.09
CA LEU A 42 -1.28 16.05 3.49
C LEU A 42 -0.32 17.19 3.85
N GLU A 43 0.73 16.87 4.63
CA GLU A 43 1.76 17.85 5.02
C GLU A 43 2.51 18.38 3.80
N TRP A 44 3.03 17.50 2.95
CA TRP A 44 3.67 17.86 1.69
C TRP A 44 2.80 18.77 0.82
N SER A 45 1.52 18.44 0.68
CA SER A 45 0.59 19.26 -0.11
C SER A 45 0.36 20.65 0.50
N SER A 46 0.23 20.73 1.83
CA SER A 46 0.10 21.99 2.58
C SER A 46 1.35 22.86 2.41
N ASP A 47 2.53 22.27 2.61
CA ASP A 47 3.81 22.96 2.56
C ASP A 47 4.14 23.42 1.15
N LEU A 48 3.93 22.55 0.16
CA LEU A 48 4.14 22.90 -1.23
C LEU A 48 3.22 24.06 -1.64
N LYS A 49 1.95 24.04 -1.22
CA LYS A 49 1.04 25.16 -1.47
C LYS A 49 1.55 26.46 -0.85
N PHE A 50 1.99 26.42 0.41
CA PHE A 50 2.60 27.59 1.07
C PHE A 50 3.81 28.11 0.28
N ILE A 51 4.70 27.22 -0.14
CA ILE A 51 5.90 27.55 -0.90
C ILE A 51 5.53 28.22 -2.23
N LEU A 52 4.58 27.63 -2.96
CA LEU A 52 4.10 28.18 -4.24
C LEU A 52 3.47 29.56 -4.05
N GLU A 53 2.68 29.79 -3.01
CA GLU A 53 2.06 31.10 -2.72
C GLU A 53 3.09 32.19 -2.40
N HIS A 54 4.20 31.81 -1.76
CA HIS A 54 5.26 32.75 -1.36
C HIS A 54 6.29 33.01 -2.48
N LEU A 55 6.45 32.08 -3.42
CA LEU A 55 7.34 32.22 -4.57
C LEU A 55 6.63 32.72 -5.84
N SER A 56 5.31 32.57 -5.92
CA SER A 56 4.55 33.12 -7.04
C SER A 56 4.60 34.64 -6.99
N PRO A 57 4.93 35.33 -8.10
CA PRO A 57 4.84 36.77 -8.15
C PRO A 57 3.39 37.18 -7.85
N LYS A 58 3.19 38.14 -6.93
CA LYS A 58 1.90 38.79 -6.71
C LYS A 58 1.45 39.46 -8.00
N THR A 59 0.71 38.76 -8.85
CA THR A 59 0.02 39.37 -9.98
C THR A 59 -1.25 40.03 -9.48
N GLU A 60 -1.32 41.35 -9.61
CA GLU A 60 -2.61 42.07 -9.61
C GLU A 60 -3.55 41.44 -10.65
N PRO A 61 -4.87 41.44 -10.40
CA PRO A 61 -5.82 40.69 -11.21
C PRO A 61 -5.99 41.39 -12.57
N THR A 62 -5.21 40.99 -13.56
CA THR A 62 -5.51 41.30 -14.95
C THR A 62 -6.36 40.16 -15.52
N SER A 63 -7.65 40.47 -15.57
CA SER A 63 -8.69 39.75 -16.30
C SER A 63 -8.22 39.32 -17.69
N ASN A 64 -7.98 38.02 -17.88
CA ASN A 64 -8.18 37.29 -19.13
C ASN A 64 -7.89 35.80 -18.92
N GLU A 65 -8.82 35.10 -18.28
CA GLU A 65 -8.86 33.63 -18.34
C GLU A 65 -9.49 33.22 -19.68
N LYS A 66 -8.63 32.82 -20.63
CA LYS A 66 -9.01 31.83 -21.64
C LYS A 66 -8.67 30.47 -21.06
N GLU A 67 -9.71 29.69 -20.82
CA GLU A 67 -9.66 28.30 -20.41
C GLU A 67 -8.85 27.47 -21.43
N GLU A 68 -7.76 26.86 -20.98
CA GLU A 68 -7.17 25.70 -21.64
C GLU A 68 -6.83 24.67 -20.55
N LYS A 69 -7.78 23.76 -20.32
CA LYS A 69 -7.60 22.60 -19.43
C LYS A 69 -6.74 21.56 -20.15
N GLN A 70 -5.47 21.45 -19.76
CA GLN A 70 -4.70 20.22 -19.92
C GLN A 70 -4.66 19.47 -18.59
N THR A 71 -5.50 18.46 -18.47
CA THR A 71 -5.49 17.47 -17.39
C THR A 71 -4.37 16.46 -17.64
N LEU A 72 -3.33 16.47 -16.81
CA LEU A 72 -2.31 15.43 -16.74
C LEU A 72 -2.44 14.66 -15.42
N GLY A 73 -2.88 13.41 -15.52
CA GLY A 73 -2.34 12.32 -14.72
C GLY A 73 -2.83 12.17 -13.27
N GLY A 74 -4.11 12.40 -12.98
CA GLY A 74 -4.72 11.87 -11.77
C GLY A 74 -4.82 10.35 -11.85
N ASN A 75 -3.93 9.62 -11.19
CA ASN A 75 -4.10 8.18 -11.00
C ASN A 75 -5.31 7.97 -10.09
N SER A 76 -6.37 7.50 -10.74
CA SER A 76 -7.68 7.12 -10.25
C SER A 76 -7.63 6.43 -8.88
N PHE A 77 -7.97 7.18 -7.84
CA PHE A 77 -8.46 6.64 -6.58
C PHE A 77 -9.85 6.04 -6.86
N HIS A 78 -9.90 4.74 -7.16
CA HIS A 78 -11.16 4.02 -7.29
C HIS A 78 -11.76 3.82 -5.90
N HIS A 79 -12.50 4.84 -5.47
CA HIS A 79 -13.56 4.66 -4.48
C HIS A 79 -14.79 4.10 -5.20
N TYR A 80 -14.82 2.77 -5.41
CA TYR A 80 -16.09 2.08 -5.68
C TYR A 80 -16.71 1.68 -4.36
N LYS A 81 -17.53 2.58 -3.82
CA LYS A 81 -18.72 2.18 -3.09
C LYS A 81 -19.72 1.67 -4.13
N ASP A 82 -19.62 0.38 -4.45
CA ASP A 82 -20.73 -0.37 -5.01
C ASP A 82 -21.14 -1.40 -3.95
N GLU A 83 -22.24 -1.10 -3.26
CA GLU A 83 -22.94 -2.06 -2.40
C GLU A 83 -23.56 -3.15 -3.29
N LYS A 84 -22.73 -4.03 -3.84
CA LYS A 84 -23.20 -5.33 -4.35
C LYS A 84 -23.37 -6.24 -3.15
N LYS A 85 -24.62 -6.61 -2.88
CA LYS A 85 -24.93 -7.84 -2.15
C LYS A 85 -24.13 -8.98 -2.79
N LEU A 86 -23.15 -9.49 -2.05
CA LEU A 86 -22.32 -10.62 -2.45
C LEU A 86 -23.16 -11.89 -2.33
N ASP A 87 -23.81 -12.25 -3.42
CA ASP A 87 -24.30 -13.62 -3.62
C ASP A 87 -23.10 -14.58 -3.65
N GLU A 88 -23.29 -15.78 -3.13
CA GLU A 88 -22.31 -16.85 -2.99
C GLU A 88 -21.55 -17.09 -4.31
N VAL A 89 -20.25 -16.77 -4.34
CA VAL A 89 -19.42 -16.94 -5.56
C VAL A 89 -19.34 -18.42 -5.92
N GLU A 90 -19.87 -18.78 -7.09
CA GLU A 90 -19.67 -20.11 -7.66
C GLU A 90 -18.20 -20.30 -8.03
N LEU A 91 -17.52 -21.18 -7.29
CA LEU A 91 -16.13 -21.54 -7.53
C LEU A 91 -15.98 -22.15 -8.92
N LYS A 92 -15.08 -21.60 -9.76
CA LYS A 92 -14.77 -22.17 -11.07
C LYS A 92 -14.34 -23.65 -10.92
N PRO A 93 -14.69 -24.53 -11.89
CA PRO A 93 -14.38 -25.96 -11.80
C PRO A 93 -12.87 -26.24 -11.67
N ASN A 94 -12.03 -25.38 -12.27
CA ASN A 94 -10.58 -25.51 -12.31
C ASN A 94 -9.86 -24.92 -11.08
N THR A 95 -10.57 -24.36 -10.09
CA THR A 95 -9.93 -23.83 -8.88
C THR A 95 -9.20 -24.96 -8.11
N PRO A 96 -7.95 -24.76 -7.67
CA PRO A 96 -7.21 -25.75 -6.88
C PRO A 96 -7.95 -26.16 -5.61
N GLU A 97 -7.89 -27.44 -5.24
CA GLU A 97 -8.60 -27.97 -4.07
C GLU A 97 -8.20 -27.30 -2.74
N TRP A 98 -6.92 -26.92 -2.60
CA TRP A 98 -6.45 -26.18 -1.43
C TRP A 98 -7.11 -24.80 -1.35
N ALA A 99 -7.27 -24.11 -2.48
CA ALA A 99 -7.87 -22.78 -2.57
C ALA A 99 -9.36 -22.84 -2.26
N LYS A 100 -10.08 -23.84 -2.77
CA LYS A 100 -11.49 -24.08 -2.41
C LYS A 100 -11.66 -24.28 -0.90
N LYS A 101 -10.79 -25.08 -0.28
CA LYS A 101 -10.82 -25.33 1.17
C LYS A 101 -10.45 -24.08 1.98
N ALA A 102 -9.42 -23.35 1.55
CA ALA A 102 -9.00 -22.09 2.15
C ALA A 102 -10.14 -21.07 2.13
N PHE A 103 -10.75 -20.83 0.96
CA PHE A 103 -11.86 -19.90 0.80
C PHE A 103 -13.06 -20.26 1.70
N ARG A 104 -13.46 -21.53 1.76
CA ARG A 104 -14.53 -21.97 2.67
C ARG A 104 -14.20 -21.66 4.13
N LYS A 105 -12.96 -21.87 4.57
CA LYS A 105 -12.53 -21.54 5.93
C LYS A 105 -12.52 -20.03 6.18
N ILE A 106 -12.13 -19.23 5.20
CA ILE A 106 -12.18 -17.77 5.26
C ILE A 106 -13.64 -17.33 5.41
N ALA A 107 -14.52 -17.76 4.51
CA ALA A 107 -15.95 -17.46 4.56
C ALA A 107 -16.57 -17.85 5.91
N LEU A 108 -16.23 -19.01 6.46
CA LEU A 108 -16.71 -19.42 7.78
C LEU A 108 -16.34 -18.45 8.91
N LYS A 109 -15.18 -17.77 8.82
CA LYS A 109 -14.69 -16.80 9.81
C LYS A 109 -15.13 -15.36 9.54
N THR A 110 -15.39 -15.00 8.29
CA THR A 110 -15.50 -13.60 7.84
C THR A 110 -16.87 -13.22 7.28
N HIS A 111 -17.75 -14.18 7.00
CA HIS A 111 -19.04 -13.90 6.36
C HIS A 111 -19.88 -12.90 7.17
N PRO A 112 -20.47 -11.86 6.54
CA PRO A 112 -21.20 -10.76 7.21
C PRO A 112 -22.26 -11.27 8.20
N ASP A 113 -23.06 -12.25 7.80
CA ASP A 113 -24.09 -12.85 8.66
C ASP A 113 -23.57 -13.42 9.99
N LYS A 114 -22.29 -13.77 10.09
CA LYS A 114 -21.68 -14.37 11.30
C LYS A 114 -20.87 -13.38 12.12
N VAL A 115 -20.44 -12.28 11.52
CA VAL A 115 -19.49 -11.34 12.14
C VAL A 115 -20.13 -10.00 12.50
N ARG A 116 -21.41 -9.78 12.13
CA ARG A 116 -22.14 -8.52 12.32
C ARG A 116 -22.06 -7.92 13.74
N ASP A 117 -22.04 -8.77 14.77
CA ASP A 117 -22.00 -8.34 16.18
C ASP A 117 -20.58 -8.24 16.75
N GLN A 118 -19.53 -8.46 15.94
CA GLN A 118 -18.14 -8.38 16.36
C GLN A 118 -17.62 -6.95 16.28
N PRO A 119 -16.71 -6.53 17.20
CA PRO A 119 -16.15 -5.18 17.19
C PRO A 119 -15.36 -4.87 15.90
N ASN A 120 -14.83 -5.89 15.24
CA ASN A 120 -14.11 -5.83 13.98
C ASN A 120 -14.94 -6.32 12.78
N ALA A 121 -16.28 -6.26 12.86
CA ALA A 121 -17.18 -6.74 11.80
C ALA A 121 -16.80 -6.20 10.42
N LYS A 122 -16.52 -4.89 10.33
CA LYS A 122 -16.18 -4.22 9.07
C LYS A 122 -14.88 -4.76 8.44
N GLU A 123 -13.84 -4.95 9.24
CA GLU A 123 -12.57 -5.52 8.76
C GLU A 123 -12.75 -6.95 8.24
N LEU A 124 -13.57 -7.75 8.93
CA LEU A 124 -13.89 -9.11 8.53
C LEU A 124 -14.72 -9.13 7.24
N GLU A 125 -15.68 -8.22 7.08
CA GLU A 125 -16.44 -8.05 5.84
C GLU A 125 -15.54 -7.65 4.67
N ASP A 126 -14.59 -6.73 4.88
CA ASP A 126 -13.62 -6.34 3.87
C ASP A 126 -12.72 -7.52 3.46
N LEU A 127 -12.28 -8.33 4.43
CA LEU A 127 -11.51 -9.56 4.15
C LEU A 127 -12.34 -10.59 3.39
N TYR A 128 -13.63 -10.71 3.68
CA TYR A 128 -14.55 -11.58 2.92
C TYR A 128 -14.70 -11.12 1.47
N ALA A 129 -14.89 -9.82 1.25
CA ALA A 129 -14.98 -9.23 -0.09
C ALA A 129 -13.69 -9.47 -0.89
N LYS A 130 -12.52 -9.20 -0.30
CA LYS A 130 -11.20 -9.48 -0.91
C LYS A 130 -11.02 -10.97 -1.21
N ALA A 131 -11.51 -11.86 -0.36
CA ALA A 131 -11.42 -13.30 -0.60
C ALA A 131 -12.28 -13.75 -1.78
N ASN A 132 -13.46 -13.15 -1.96
CA ASN A 132 -14.33 -13.41 -3.12
C ASN A 132 -13.66 -12.97 -4.43
N GLU A 133 -13.13 -11.76 -4.45
CA GLU A 133 -12.39 -11.21 -5.58
C GLU A 133 -11.17 -12.08 -5.93
N ALA A 134 -10.37 -12.44 -4.92
CA ALA A 134 -9.20 -13.29 -5.08
C ALA A 134 -9.52 -14.62 -5.78
N VAL A 135 -10.64 -15.25 -5.43
CA VAL A 135 -11.05 -16.52 -6.04
C VAL A 135 -11.63 -16.31 -7.44
N PHE A 136 -12.39 -15.24 -7.65
CA PHE A 136 -12.94 -14.88 -8.95
C PHE A 136 -11.85 -14.61 -9.99
N GLU A 137 -10.83 -13.85 -9.61
CA GLU A 137 -9.68 -13.46 -10.43
C GLU A 137 -8.57 -14.52 -10.47
N GLU A 138 -8.71 -15.61 -9.73
CA GLU A 138 -7.67 -16.64 -9.58
C GLU A 138 -6.35 -16.10 -8.98
N ASN A 139 -6.46 -15.02 -8.20
CA ASN A 139 -5.38 -14.43 -7.42
C ASN A 139 -5.17 -15.22 -6.12
N TYR A 140 -4.53 -16.38 -6.25
CA TYR A 140 -4.24 -17.27 -5.13
C TYR A 140 -3.23 -16.68 -4.11
N ASP A 141 -2.44 -15.69 -4.52
CA ASP A 141 -1.50 -14.98 -3.64
C ASP A 141 -2.30 -14.21 -2.57
N MET A 142 -3.32 -13.46 -3.00
CA MET A 142 -4.26 -12.74 -2.13
C MET A 142 -5.02 -13.68 -1.19
N LEU A 143 -5.44 -14.84 -1.69
CA LEU A 143 -6.16 -15.83 -0.87
C LEU A 143 -5.27 -16.41 0.24
N LEU A 144 -3.98 -16.63 -0.03
CA LEU A 144 -3.01 -17.08 0.97
C LEU A 144 -2.73 -16.00 2.01
N GLU A 145 -2.68 -14.74 1.61
CA GLU A 145 -2.53 -13.60 2.52
C GLU A 145 -3.67 -13.54 3.52
N ILE A 146 -4.92 -13.62 3.04
CA ILE A 146 -6.09 -13.63 3.92
C ILE A 146 -6.06 -14.86 4.85
N CYS A 147 -5.60 -16.02 4.38
CA CYS A 147 -5.39 -17.17 5.25
C CYS A 147 -4.36 -16.89 6.35
N ASN A 148 -3.24 -16.25 6.03
CA ASN A 148 -2.21 -15.93 7.02
C ASN A 148 -2.73 -14.90 8.05
N LEU A 149 -3.41 -13.84 7.60
CA LEU A 149 -4.01 -12.82 8.47
C LEU A 149 -5.01 -13.44 9.45
N LEU A 150 -5.86 -14.34 8.97
CA LEU A 150 -6.87 -15.03 9.79
C LEU A 150 -6.33 -16.25 10.55
N SER A 151 -5.02 -16.53 10.45
CA SER A 151 -4.37 -17.73 11.01
C SER A 151 -5.11 -19.02 10.62
N ILE A 152 -5.45 -19.17 9.33
CA ILE A 152 -6.13 -20.32 8.74
C ILE A 152 -5.11 -21.24 8.07
N GLU A 153 -5.16 -22.53 8.42
CA GLU A 153 -4.40 -23.55 7.70
C GLU A 153 -5.00 -23.81 6.30
N ASN A 154 -4.21 -23.55 5.27
CA ASN A 154 -4.59 -23.66 3.85
C ASN A 154 -4.38 -25.06 3.24
N ASN A 155 -3.79 -26.01 4.00
CA ASN A 155 -3.44 -27.37 3.53
C ASN A 155 -2.64 -27.38 2.21
N LEU A 156 -1.93 -26.29 1.91
CA LEU A 156 -1.08 -26.19 0.73
C LEU A 156 0.17 -27.05 0.93
N ASP A 157 0.73 -27.57 -0.17
CA ASP A 157 2.03 -28.21 -0.12
C ASP A 157 3.08 -27.23 0.43
N PRO A 158 3.88 -27.60 1.45
CA PRO A 158 4.81 -26.67 2.09
C PRO A 158 5.88 -26.06 1.17
N GLU A 159 6.31 -26.78 0.12
CA GLU A 159 7.31 -26.29 -0.85
C GLU A 159 6.66 -25.24 -1.76
N LEU A 160 5.42 -25.48 -2.19
CA LEU A 160 4.63 -24.52 -2.95
C LEU A 160 4.25 -23.29 -2.11
N GLU A 161 3.82 -23.48 -0.87
CA GLU A 161 3.51 -22.38 0.06
C GLU A 161 4.73 -21.50 0.34
N LEU A 162 5.90 -22.12 0.51
CA LEU A 162 7.15 -21.38 0.67
C LEU A 162 7.38 -20.47 -0.54
N LYS A 163 7.28 -20.99 -1.77
CA LYS A 163 7.46 -20.22 -3.01
C LYS A 163 6.53 -19.00 -3.09
N TYR A 164 5.26 -19.18 -2.74
CA TYR A 164 4.30 -18.06 -2.70
C TYR A 164 4.69 -17.00 -1.66
N ASN A 165 5.10 -17.44 -0.47
CA ASN A 165 5.55 -16.54 0.57
C ASN A 165 6.83 -15.78 0.17
N GLU A 166 7.75 -16.39 -0.59
CA GLU A 166 8.92 -15.68 -1.11
C GLU A 166 8.54 -14.58 -2.10
N LYS A 167 7.64 -14.89 -3.05
CA LYS A 167 7.12 -13.91 -4.00
C LYS A 167 6.45 -12.73 -3.29
N ARG A 168 5.65 -12.99 -2.27
CA ARG A 168 4.99 -11.92 -1.49
C ARG A 168 5.99 -11.07 -0.72
N ARG A 169 7.03 -11.66 -0.14
CA ARG A 169 8.11 -10.89 0.53
C ARG A 169 8.75 -9.90 -0.43
N THR A 170 9.00 -10.31 -1.68
CA THR A 170 9.54 -9.42 -2.70
C THR A 170 8.55 -8.29 -3.03
N SER A 171 7.27 -8.61 -3.27
CA SER A 171 6.23 -7.60 -3.53
C SER A 171 6.13 -6.55 -2.44
N ILE A 172 6.06 -6.97 -1.16
CA ILE A 172 5.97 -6.02 -0.03
C ILE A 172 7.22 -5.14 0.05
N LYS A 173 8.41 -5.69 -0.20
CA LYS A 173 9.65 -4.90 -0.22
C LYS A 173 9.65 -3.86 -1.36
N GLU A 174 9.13 -4.21 -2.53
CA GLU A 174 8.96 -3.28 -3.65
C GLU A 174 7.91 -2.20 -3.35
N GLU A 175 6.81 -2.54 -2.69
CA GLU A 175 5.79 -1.60 -2.23
C GLU A 175 6.37 -0.62 -1.19
N LEU A 176 7.08 -1.13 -0.18
CA LEU A 176 7.79 -0.32 0.81
C LEU A 176 8.79 0.62 0.14
N GLN A 177 9.58 0.13 -0.82
CA GLN A 177 10.53 0.96 -1.55
C GLN A 177 9.82 2.14 -2.24
N LYS A 178 8.73 1.89 -2.95
CA LYS A 178 7.92 2.94 -3.61
C LYS A 178 7.40 3.98 -2.63
N ILE A 179 6.95 3.56 -1.45
CA ILE A 179 6.50 4.46 -0.38
C ILE A 179 7.67 5.31 0.09
N THR A 180 8.80 4.69 0.43
CA THR A 180 9.97 5.39 1.02
C THR A 180 10.68 6.32 0.04
N GLU A 181 10.55 6.09 -1.26
CA GLU A 181 11.11 6.93 -2.32
C GLU A 181 10.12 8.02 -2.80
N SER A 182 8.89 8.03 -2.30
CA SER A 182 7.90 9.03 -2.68
C SER A 182 8.26 10.42 -2.14
N LEU A 183 7.87 11.47 -2.89
CA LEU A 183 8.17 12.86 -2.49
C LEU A 183 7.65 13.21 -1.08
N PRO A 184 6.40 12.87 -0.70
CA PRO A 184 5.91 13.19 0.64
C PRO A 184 6.72 12.49 1.73
N TRP A 185 7.11 11.24 1.50
CA TRP A 185 7.94 10.48 2.43
C TRP A 185 9.31 11.11 2.63
N VAL A 186 10.02 11.36 1.53
CA VAL A 186 11.35 11.98 1.59
C VAL A 186 11.28 13.37 2.22
N TRP A 187 10.21 14.13 1.98
CA TRP A 187 9.99 15.45 2.58
C TRP A 187 9.89 15.40 4.11
N CYS A 188 8.99 14.55 4.63
CA CYS A 188 8.73 14.46 6.06
C CYS A 188 9.87 13.77 6.83
N GLU A 189 10.45 12.70 6.29
CA GLU A 189 11.59 12.01 6.93
C GLU A 189 12.89 12.83 6.88
N SER A 190 12.98 13.83 6.01
CA SER A 190 14.14 14.72 5.93
C SER A 190 13.96 16.03 6.71
N TYR A 191 13.05 16.07 7.69
CA TYR A 191 12.75 17.28 8.46
C TYR A 191 14.01 17.88 9.09
N ASP A 192 14.86 17.05 9.69
CA ASP A 192 16.11 17.43 10.34
C ASP A 192 17.30 17.61 9.36
N ASN A 193 17.06 17.44 8.05
CA ASN A 193 18.07 17.58 7.02
C ASN A 193 17.65 18.60 5.95
N PRO A 194 17.85 19.91 6.21
CA PRO A 194 17.49 20.97 5.28
C PRO A 194 18.10 20.80 3.89
N ALA A 195 19.32 20.28 3.80
CA ALA A 195 20.00 20.09 2.50
C ALA A 195 19.26 19.12 1.56
N ILE A 196 18.60 18.09 2.10
CA ILE A 196 17.77 17.17 1.31
C ILE A 196 16.49 17.88 0.87
N ARG A 197 15.82 18.60 1.77
CA ARG A 197 14.59 19.35 1.44
C ARG A 197 14.84 20.45 0.41
N GLU A 198 15.96 21.15 0.51
CA GLU A 198 16.42 22.13 -0.49
C GLU A 198 16.60 21.47 -1.86
N GLY A 199 17.34 20.35 -1.91
CA GLY A 199 17.54 19.60 -3.16
C GLY A 199 16.23 19.10 -3.75
N LEU A 200 15.32 18.61 -2.90
CA LEU A 200 13.99 18.17 -3.31
C LEU A 200 13.20 19.32 -3.95
N LEU A 201 13.13 20.47 -3.29
CA LEU A 201 12.42 21.64 -3.82
C LEU A 201 13.02 22.15 -5.12
N LEU A 202 14.35 22.22 -5.22
CA LEU A 202 15.02 22.61 -6.47
C LEU A 202 14.70 21.66 -7.62
N SER A 203 14.44 20.38 -7.35
CA SER A 203 14.00 19.42 -8.37
C SER A 203 12.50 19.52 -8.71
N VAL A 204 11.66 19.83 -7.72
CA VAL A 204 10.19 19.79 -7.85
C VAL A 204 9.61 21.10 -8.40
N LEU A 205 10.07 22.25 -7.90
CA LEU A 205 9.52 23.57 -8.23
C LEU A 205 9.56 23.93 -9.73
N PRO A 206 10.55 23.49 -10.54
CA PRO A 206 10.52 23.67 -12.00
C PRO A 206 9.28 23.08 -12.67
N HIS A 207 8.72 21.98 -12.14
CA HIS A 207 7.48 21.39 -12.65
C HIS A 207 6.24 22.25 -12.40
N TYR A 208 6.34 23.22 -11.49
CA TYR A 208 5.30 24.22 -11.19
C TYR A 208 5.56 25.56 -11.89
N GLY A 209 6.52 25.62 -12.83
CA GLY A 209 6.85 26.83 -13.58
C GLY A 209 7.75 27.81 -12.82
N ILE A 210 8.19 27.47 -11.62
CA ILE A 210 9.12 28.28 -10.83
C ILE A 210 10.54 27.84 -11.17
N ASN A 211 11.23 28.67 -11.95
CA ASN A 211 12.58 28.41 -12.44
C ASN A 211 13.57 29.45 -11.90
N ASN A 212 14.86 29.12 -11.93
CA ASN A 212 15.97 30.01 -11.55
C ASN A 212 16.02 30.40 -10.07
N LEU A 213 15.51 29.56 -9.18
CA LEU A 213 15.71 29.74 -7.74
C LEU A 213 17.16 29.49 -7.36
N THR A 214 17.71 30.36 -6.53
CA THR A 214 18.99 30.12 -5.86
C THR A 214 18.78 29.23 -4.65
N LYS A 215 19.88 28.68 -4.13
CA LYS A 215 19.81 27.87 -2.91
C LYS A 215 19.34 28.72 -1.73
N GLU A 216 19.79 29.97 -1.69
CA GLU A 216 19.43 30.98 -0.69
C GLU A 216 17.92 31.26 -0.69
N ASP A 217 17.28 31.42 -1.86
CA ASP A 217 15.83 31.62 -1.96
C ASP A 217 15.04 30.45 -1.33
N VAL A 218 15.56 29.23 -1.50
CA VAL A 218 14.95 28.01 -0.96
C VAL A 218 15.21 27.88 0.54
N SER A 219 16.40 28.22 1.02
CA SER A 219 16.68 28.24 2.46
C SER A 219 15.79 29.25 3.19
N ASP A 220 15.63 30.46 2.64
CA ASP A 220 14.78 31.52 3.21
C ASP A 220 13.31 31.09 3.34
N ILE A 221 12.78 30.35 2.35
CA ILE A 221 11.40 29.89 2.41
C ILE A 221 11.21 28.71 3.37
N LEU A 222 12.22 27.85 3.50
CA LEU A 222 12.20 26.77 4.49
C LEU A 222 12.24 27.33 5.91
N GLU A 223 13.02 28.38 6.19
CA GLU A 223 13.00 29.06 7.50
C GLU A 223 11.62 29.66 7.83
N LYS A 224 10.94 30.24 6.82
CA LYS A 224 9.57 30.74 6.98
C LYS A 224 8.57 29.61 7.23
N LEU A 225 8.76 28.47 6.59
CA LEU A 225 7.91 27.29 6.79
C LEU A 225 8.06 26.73 8.21
N LEU A 226 9.30 26.66 8.72
CA LEU A 226 9.60 26.15 10.07
C LEU A 226 9.15 27.08 11.22
N SER A 227 8.84 28.34 10.91
CA SER A 227 8.37 29.33 11.89
C SER A 227 6.84 29.47 11.95
N ARG A 228 6.11 28.65 11.17
CA ARG A 228 4.65 28.53 11.18
C ARG A 228 4.15 27.70 12.37
#